data_AF-A0A956IEF1-F1
#
_entry.id   AF-A0A956IEF1-F1
#
_cell.length_a   1.000
_cell.length_b   1.000
_cell.length_c   1.000
_cell.angle_alpha   90.00
_cell.angle_beta   90.00
_cell.angle_gamma   90.00
#
_symmetry.space_group_name_H-M   'P 1'
#
loop_
_entity.id
_entity.type
_entity.pdbx_description
1 polymer ?
#
loop_
_entity_poly.entity_id
_entity_poly.type
_entity_poly.pdbx_seq_one_letter_code
_entity_poly.pdbx_strand_id
1 'polypeptide(L)'
;MAVVSVQQALSGAVAPGSEVTVRGWVRTRRDSKAGLSFVNLSDGSCFAPIQVVAPAALGNYESEVRHLTAGCAVVATGVLAPSQGQGQSFEIQASAVEVVGWVEDPPDYPLQKKRATVEFLRTQQHLRPRTNL
;
A
#
# COMPACT_ATOMS: atom_id res chain seq x y z
N MET A 1 -4.21 8.72 -17.53
CA MET A 1 -3.75 8.06 -16.29
C MET A 1 -2.36 7.48 -16.52
N ALA A 2 -1.37 7.90 -15.74
CA ALA A 2 -0.02 7.36 -15.81
C ALA A 2 0.20 6.32 -14.71
N VAL A 3 0.66 5.12 -15.09
CA VAL A 3 1.15 4.15 -14.11
C VAL A 3 2.56 4.57 -13.73
N VAL A 4 2.80 4.76 -12.43
CA VAL A 4 4.09 5.21 -11.89
C VAL A 4 4.55 4.27 -10.79
N SER A 5 5.86 4.16 -10.60
CA SER A 5 6.40 3.46 -9.45
C SER A 5 6.22 4.28 -8.17
N VAL A 6 6.26 3.61 -7.02
CA VAL A 6 6.26 4.26 -5.70
C VAL A 6 7.46 5.20 -5.58
N GLN A 7 8.63 4.79 -6.06
CA GLN A 7 9.82 5.64 -6.09
C GLN A 7 9.59 6.92 -6.90
N GLN A 8 8.99 6.82 -8.10
CA GLN A 8 8.69 8.00 -8.92
C GLN A 8 7.72 8.95 -8.21
N ALA A 9 6.64 8.41 -7.63
CA ALA A 9 5.67 9.19 -6.88
C ALA A 9 6.27 9.89 -5.65
N LEU A 10 7.22 9.25 -4.95
CA LEU A 10 7.85 9.82 -3.76
C LEU A 10 9.02 10.77 -4.06
N SER A 11 9.69 10.61 -5.20
CA SER A 11 10.89 11.39 -5.58
C SER A 11 10.61 12.83 -6.02
N GLY A 12 9.34 13.21 -6.23
CA GLY A 12 8.97 14.50 -6.82
C GLY A 12 9.09 14.54 -8.35
N ALA A 13 9.37 13.40 -9.01
CA ALA A 13 9.34 13.29 -10.47
C ALA A 13 7.93 13.48 -11.05
N VAL A 14 6.89 13.27 -10.24
CA VAL A 14 5.49 13.52 -10.59
C VAL A 14 4.99 14.74 -9.84
N ALA A 15 4.37 15.68 -10.55
CA ALA A 15 3.82 16.89 -9.95
C ALA A 15 2.63 16.56 -9.04
N PRO A 16 2.52 17.18 -7.84
CA PRO A 16 1.32 17.09 -7.02
C PRO A 16 0.07 17.56 -7.78
N GLY A 17 -1.08 16.97 -7.48
CA GLY A 17 -2.33 17.18 -8.21
C GLY A 17 -2.48 16.28 -9.45
N SER A 18 -1.43 15.58 -9.86
CA SER A 18 -1.50 14.61 -10.96
C SER A 18 -2.29 13.38 -10.56
N GLU A 19 -3.13 12.89 -11.46
CA GLU A 19 -3.77 11.58 -11.34
C GLU A 19 -2.78 10.46 -11.70
N VAL A 20 -2.53 9.58 -10.75
CA VAL A 20 -1.56 8.49 -10.85
C VAL A 20 -2.19 7.15 -10.48
N THR A 21 -1.62 6.08 -11.05
CA THR A 21 -1.93 4.71 -10.66
C THR A 21 -0.65 4.04 -10.15
N VAL A 22 -0.72 3.48 -8.94
CA VAL A 22 0.35 2.65 -8.36
C VAL A 22 -0.13 1.22 -8.18
N ARG A 23 0.79 0.26 -8.28
CA ARG A 23 0.50 -1.17 -8.21
C ARG A 23 1.48 -1.83 -7.27
N GLY A 24 1.00 -2.60 -6.30
CA GLY A 24 1.91 -3.22 -5.34
C GLY A 24 1.22 -4.06 -4.29
N TRP A 25 1.96 -4.35 -3.23
CA TRP A 25 1.52 -5.17 -2.12
C TRP A 25 1.31 -4.34 -0.86
N VAL A 26 0.19 -4.59 -0.18
CA VAL A 26 -0.15 -3.96 1.10
C VAL A 26 0.86 -4.39 2.15
N ARG A 27 1.57 -3.43 2.74
CA ARG A 27 2.43 -3.64 3.91
C ARG A 27 1.59 -3.62 5.18
N THR A 28 0.73 -2.61 5.30
CA THR A 28 -0.18 -2.43 6.43
C THR A 28 -1.42 -1.67 6.01
N ARG A 29 -2.56 -1.97 6.62
CA ARG A 29 -3.77 -1.14 6.60
C ARG A 29 -4.06 -0.64 8.00
N ARG A 30 -4.52 0.60 8.14
CA ARG A 30 -5.05 1.15 9.39
C ARG A 30 -6.32 1.95 9.11
N ASP A 31 -7.34 1.76 9.93
CA ASP A 31 -8.63 2.42 9.77
C ASP A 31 -8.71 3.64 10.69
N SER A 32 -9.28 4.73 10.18
CA SER A 32 -9.52 5.99 10.88
C SER A 32 -10.92 6.02 11.48
N LYS A 33 -11.06 6.75 12.59
CA LYS A 33 -12.39 7.09 13.14
C LYS A 33 -13.23 7.96 12.17
N ALA A 34 -12.57 8.64 11.22
CA ALA A 34 -13.21 9.50 10.23
C ALA A 34 -13.71 8.75 8.97
N GLY A 35 -13.73 7.41 8.97
CA GLY A 35 -14.19 6.64 7.80
C GLY A 35 -13.20 6.65 6.63
N LEU A 36 -11.91 6.58 6.94
CA LEU A 36 -10.83 6.46 5.96
C LEU A 36 -9.98 5.24 6.31
N SER A 37 -9.46 4.53 5.31
CA SER A 37 -8.40 3.53 5.49
C SER A 37 -7.10 4.06 4.92
N PHE A 38 -6.04 4.04 5.73
CA PHE A 38 -4.68 4.31 5.25
C PHE A 38 -4.01 2.99 4.90
N VAL A 39 -3.72 2.79 3.63
CA VAL A 39 -3.06 1.60 3.09
C VAL A 39 -1.62 1.96 2.74
N ASN A 40 -0.65 1.37 3.44
CA ASN A 40 0.75 1.48 3.05
C ASN A 40 1.03 0.47 1.93
N LEU A 41 1.38 0.97 0.76
CA LEU A 41 1.61 0.18 -0.44
C LEU A 41 3.08 0.21 -0.83
N SER A 42 3.63 -0.95 -1.21
CA SER A 42 5.01 -1.08 -1.68
C SER A 42 5.04 -1.90 -2.97
N ASP A 43 5.76 -1.42 -3.97
CA ASP A 43 5.92 -2.07 -5.28
C ASP A 43 7.33 -2.66 -5.49
N GLY A 44 8.24 -2.48 -4.53
CA GLY A 44 9.63 -2.92 -4.58
C GLY A 44 10.59 -1.94 -5.29
N SER A 45 10.11 -0.82 -5.82
CA SER A 45 10.96 0.19 -6.48
C SER A 45 11.84 0.97 -5.51
N CYS A 46 11.43 1.07 -4.23
CA CYS A 46 12.23 1.60 -3.14
C CYS A 46 11.80 1.02 -1.79
N PHE A 47 12.60 1.26 -0.74
CA PHE A 47 12.29 0.80 0.62
C PHE A 47 11.06 1.50 1.24
N ALA A 48 10.83 2.76 0.89
CA ALA A 48 9.72 3.55 1.41
C ALA A 48 8.41 3.13 0.72
N PRO A 49 7.35 2.79 1.49
CA PRO A 49 6.01 2.61 0.93
C PRO A 49 5.35 3.97 0.67
N ILE A 50 4.38 4.01 -0.24
CA ILE A 50 3.48 5.15 -0.39
C ILE A 50 2.20 4.92 0.40
N GLN A 51 1.66 5.98 1.01
CA GLN A 51 0.37 5.94 1.66
C GLN A 51 -0.74 6.17 0.63
N VAL A 52 -1.69 5.25 0.57
CA VAL A 52 -2.95 5.39 -0.16
C VAL A 52 -4.04 5.67 0.87
N VAL A 53 -4.68 6.83 0.75
CA VAL A 53 -5.81 7.25 1.59
C VAL A 53 -7.09 6.85 0.86
N ALA A 54 -7.74 5.80 1.36
CA ALA A 54 -8.97 5.27 0.78
C ALA A 54 -10.19 5.77 1.57
N PRO A 55 -11.07 6.60 0.97
CA PRO A 55 -12.25 7.11 1.65
C PRO A 55 -13.40 6.08 1.66
N ALA A 56 -14.27 6.17 2.68
CA ALA A 56 -15.49 5.36 2.75
C ALA A 56 -16.46 5.55 1.57
N ALA A 57 -16.27 6.60 0.77
CA ALA A 57 -17.04 6.86 -0.44
C ALA A 57 -16.70 5.92 -1.61
N LEU A 58 -15.61 5.14 -1.53
CA LEU A 58 -15.30 4.14 -2.55
C LEU A 58 -16.37 3.03 -2.55
N GLY A 59 -16.86 2.66 -3.74
CA GLY A 59 -17.97 1.69 -3.87
C GLY A 59 -17.68 0.32 -3.28
N ASN A 60 -16.41 -0.11 -3.24
CA ASN A 60 -15.96 -1.36 -2.65
C ASN A 60 -15.31 -1.18 -1.26
N TYR A 61 -15.52 -0.05 -0.59
CA TYR A 61 -14.82 0.25 0.66
C TYR A 61 -15.12 -0.77 1.76
N GLU A 62 -16.41 -0.98 2.06
CA GLU A 62 -16.83 -1.91 3.12
C GLU A 62 -16.63 -3.37 2.70
N SER A 63 -16.81 -3.72 1.43
CA SER A 63 -16.70 -5.10 0.95
C SER A 63 -15.27 -5.59 0.74
N GLU A 64 -14.34 -4.69 0.40
CA GLU A 64 -12.98 -5.08 -0.01
C GLU A 64 -11.90 -4.29 0.74
N VAL A 65 -11.91 -2.95 0.65
CA VAL A 65 -10.80 -2.11 1.17
C VAL A 65 -10.60 -2.34 2.67
N ARG A 66 -11.69 -2.40 3.44
CA ARG A 66 -11.66 -2.66 4.89
C ARG A 66 -11.17 -4.06 5.26
N HIS A 67 -11.12 -4.97 4.29
CA HIS A 67 -10.66 -6.35 4.47
C HIS A 67 -9.20 -6.56 4.02
N LEU A 68 -8.55 -5.56 3.43
CA LEU A 68 -7.15 -5.67 2.97
C LEU A 68 -6.17 -6.02 4.09
N THR A 69 -5.45 -7.14 3.95
CA THR A 69 -4.43 -7.57 4.90
C THR A 69 -3.02 -7.40 4.32
N ALA A 70 -2.00 -7.61 5.16
CA ALA A 70 -0.62 -7.58 4.68
C ALA A 70 -0.42 -8.66 3.61
N GLY A 71 0.17 -8.30 2.47
CA GLY A 71 0.39 -9.21 1.35
C GLY A 71 -0.66 -9.15 0.24
N CYS A 72 -1.83 -8.54 0.47
CA CYS A 72 -2.80 -8.30 -0.61
C CYS A 72 -2.17 -7.46 -1.73
N ALA A 73 -2.46 -7.81 -2.98
CA ALA A 73 -2.04 -7.06 -4.15
C ALA A 73 -3.16 -6.11 -4.60
N VAL A 74 -2.84 -4.83 -4.78
CA VAL A 74 -3.82 -3.82 -5.18
C VAL A 74 -3.28 -2.92 -6.28
N VAL A 75 -4.22 -2.39 -7.07
CA VAL A 75 -4.03 -1.29 -8.01
C VAL A 75 -4.78 -0.10 -7.42
N ALA A 76 -4.06 0.94 -7.03
CA ALA A 76 -4.64 2.15 -6.45
C ALA A 76 -4.47 3.31 -7.42
N THR A 77 -5.59 3.95 -7.77
CA THR A 77 -5.62 5.15 -8.61
C THR A 77 -6.14 6.31 -7.79
N GLY A 78 -5.54 7.47 -7.97
CA GLY A 78 -5.94 8.67 -7.24
C GLY A 78 -5.06 9.87 -7.54
N VAL A 79 -5.30 10.94 -6.81
CA VAL A 79 -4.54 12.18 -6.93
C VAL A 79 -3.33 12.14 -6.00
N LEU A 80 -2.14 12.39 -6.54
CA LEU A 80 -0.93 12.54 -5.73
C LEU A 80 -0.99 13.88 -4.98
N ALA A 81 -0.94 13.84 -3.66
CA ALA A 81 -1.01 15.01 -2.80
C ALA A 81 0.17 15.05 -1.83
N PRO A 82 0.63 16.25 -1.39
CA PRO A 82 1.55 16.35 -0.27
C PRO A 82 0.94 15.69 0.97
N SER A 83 1.69 14.80 1.62
CA SER A 83 1.16 14.11 2.80
C SER A 83 1.14 15.05 4.01
N GLN A 84 0.09 14.93 4.82
CA GLN A 84 0.01 15.57 6.14
C GLN A 84 0.68 14.73 7.24
N GLY A 85 1.14 13.52 6.91
CA GLY A 85 1.81 12.61 7.82
C GLY A 85 3.27 12.98 8.05
N GLN A 86 3.71 12.96 9.32
CA GLN A 86 5.11 13.20 9.67
C GLN A 86 6.02 12.15 8.99
N GLY A 87 7.04 12.61 8.27
CA GLY A 87 8.01 11.74 7.59
C GLY A 87 7.53 11.17 6.25
N GLN A 88 6.41 11.65 5.71
CA GLN A 88 5.89 11.27 4.41
C GLN A 88 5.82 12.51 3.50
N SER A 89 6.46 12.46 2.33
CA SER A 89 6.44 13.59 1.39
C SER A 89 5.13 13.66 0.61
N PHE A 90 4.64 12.51 0.15
CA PHE A 90 3.46 12.39 -0.68
C PHE A 90 2.57 11.22 -0.27
N GLU A 91 1.30 11.34 -0.60
CA GLU A 91 0.28 10.29 -0.47
C GLU A 91 -0.68 10.34 -1.66
N ILE A 92 -1.44 9.27 -1.86
CA ILE A 92 -2.44 9.18 -2.92
C ILE A 92 -3.82 9.27 -2.29
N GLN A 93 -4.58 10.30 -2.66
CA GLN A 93 -6.01 10.40 -2.36
C GLN A 93 -6.78 9.52 -3.35
N ALA A 94 -7.18 8.33 -2.91
CA ALA A 94 -7.69 7.30 -3.80
C ALA A 94 -9.07 7.65 -4.36
N SER A 95 -9.19 7.60 -5.69
CA SER A 95 -10.47 7.59 -6.40
C SER A 95 -10.92 6.16 -6.72
N ALA A 96 -9.99 5.20 -6.78
CA ALA A 96 -10.28 3.79 -6.95
C ALA A 96 -9.20 2.92 -6.28
N VAL A 97 -9.61 1.80 -5.69
CA VAL A 97 -8.73 0.74 -5.19
C VAL A 97 -9.27 -0.58 -5.70
N GLU A 98 -8.55 -1.22 -6.61
CA GLU A 98 -8.88 -2.55 -7.12
C GLU A 98 -8.01 -3.59 -6.42
N VAL A 99 -8.64 -4.65 -5.89
CA VAL A 99 -7.92 -5.76 -5.28
C VAL A 99 -7.68 -6.85 -6.32
N VAL A 100 -6.41 -7.04 -6.67
CA VAL A 100 -5.99 -7.99 -7.72
C VAL A 100 -5.58 -9.34 -7.14
N GLY A 101 -5.19 -9.37 -5.86
CA GLY A 101 -4.78 -10.60 -5.20
C GLY A 101 -5.08 -10.55 -3.71
N TRP A 102 -5.81 -11.56 -3.24
CA TRP A 102 -6.11 -11.76 -1.83
C TRP A 102 -5.07 -12.66 -1.16
N VAL A 103 -4.93 -12.49 0.14
CA VAL A 103 -4.28 -13.48 1.01
C VAL A 103 -5.40 -14.34 1.57
N GLU A 104 -5.41 -15.62 1.19
CA GLU A 104 -6.47 -16.57 1.57
C GLU A 104 -6.55 -16.76 3.08
N ASP A 105 -5.39 -16.93 3.74
CA ASP A 105 -5.31 -17.13 5.19
C ASP A 105 -4.40 -16.08 5.85
N PRO A 106 -4.94 -14.89 6.20
CA PRO A 106 -4.14 -13.80 6.78
C PRO A 106 -3.44 -14.15 8.11
N PRO A 107 -4.04 -14.91 9.04
CA PRO A 107 -3.36 -15.43 10.23
C PRO A 107 -2.11 -16.28 9.97
N ASP A 108 -2.03 -16.94 8.82
CA ASP A 108 -0.89 -17.78 8.45
C ASP A 108 0.10 -17.10 7.51
N TYR A 109 -0.20 -15.88 7.04
CA TYR A 109 0.68 -15.14 6.15
C TYR A 109 2.05 -14.84 6.82
N PRO A 110 3.19 -15.31 6.26
CA PRO A 110 4.48 -15.22 6.94
C PRO A 110 5.00 -13.80 7.14
N LEU A 111 4.60 -12.85 6.29
CA LEU A 111 5.05 -11.45 6.34
C LEU A 111 4.03 -10.51 7.01
N GLN A 112 3.42 -10.97 8.10
CA GLN A 112 2.62 -10.12 8.97
C GLN A 112 3.40 -8.92 9.51
N LYS A 113 2.68 -7.94 10.07
CA LYS A 113 3.23 -6.75 10.74
C LYS A 113 3.87 -7.09 12.10
N LYS A 114 4.82 -8.03 12.11
CA LYS A 114 5.66 -8.42 13.23
C LYS A 114 7.10 -8.55 12.75
N ARG A 115 8.05 -8.27 13.63
CA ARG A 115 9.47 -8.38 13.29
C ARG A 115 9.79 -9.85 13.02
N ALA A 116 10.23 -10.14 11.80
CA ALA A 116 10.75 -11.44 11.42
C ALA A 116 12.26 -11.49 11.67
N THR A 117 12.78 -12.61 12.18
CA THR A 117 14.23 -12.82 12.26
C THR A 117 14.79 -13.13 10.87
N VAL A 118 16.10 -12.90 10.68
CA VAL A 118 16.76 -13.24 9.42
C VAL A 118 16.69 -14.75 9.19
N GLU A 119 16.80 -15.55 10.24
CA GLU A 119 16.68 -17.02 10.24
C GLU A 119 15.29 -17.46 9.75
N PHE A 120 14.22 -16.83 10.25
CA PHE A 120 12.87 -17.10 9.77
C PHE A 120 12.72 -16.74 8.29
N LEU A 121 13.24 -15.58 7.86
CA LEU A 121 13.14 -15.17 6.45
C LEU A 121 13.98 -16.05 5.50
N ARG A 122 14.99 -16.78 6.01
CA ARG A 122 15.69 -17.83 5.24
C ARG A 122 14.83 -19.08 5.02
N THR A 123 13.79 -19.33 5.82
CA THR A 123 12.80 -20.40 5.55
C THR A 123 11.71 -19.93 4.57
N GLN A 124 11.46 -18.62 4.50
CA GLN A 124 10.48 -17.97 3.62
C GLN A 124 11.15 -17.26 2.43
N GLN A 125 12.06 -17.95 1.73
CA GLN A 125 12.97 -17.33 0.73
C GLN A 125 12.23 -16.59 -0.40
N HIS A 126 11.12 -17.17 -0.85
CA HIS A 126 10.28 -16.61 -1.92
C HIS A 126 9.55 -15.32 -1.50
N LEU A 127 9.36 -15.10 -0.20
CA LEU A 127 8.73 -13.89 0.35
C LEU A 127 9.76 -12.86 0.82
N ARG A 128 10.98 -13.29 1.17
CA ARG A 128 12.04 -12.42 1.70
C ARG A 128 12.27 -11.13 0.90
N PRO A 129 12.29 -11.09 -0.45
CA PRO A 129 12.48 -9.85 -1.21
C PRO A 129 11.38 -8.80 -0.99
N ARG A 130 10.22 -9.21 -0.44
CA ARG A 130 9.09 -8.33 -0.12
C ARG A 130 9.15 -7.77 1.31
N THR A 131 10.25 -7.94 2.02
CA THR A 131 10.48 -7.32 3.32
C THR A 131 11.51 -6.20 3.20
N ASN A 132 11.61 -5.34 4.21
CA ASN A 132 12.72 -4.40 4.29
C ASN A 132 13.89 -4.98 5.12
N LEU A 133 13.72 -6.23 5.60
CA LEU A 133 14.56 -6.98 6.54
C LEU A 133 15.00 -6.19 7.78
#